data_AF-A0A935SQM5-F1
#
_entry.id   AF-A0A935SQM5-F1
#
_cell.length_a   1.000
_cell.length_b   1.000
_cell.length_c   1.000
_cell.angle_alpha   90.00
_cell.angle_beta   90.00
_cell.angle_gamma   90.00
#
_symmetry.space_group_name_H-M   'P 1'
#
loop_
_entity.id
_entity.type
_entity.pdbx_description
1 polymer ?
#
loop_
_entity_poly.entity_id
_entity_poly.type
_entity_poly.pdbx_seq_one_letter_code
_entity_poly.pdbx_strand_id
1 'polypeptide(L)'
;MLDMAVSMFFLLTFPVHFILQKKPLHFFKNTFSVLFLKKTWVGYASINKQLPALKKPVITITTLPVKLNTLPEDVLFKGDEWYASVFSIAIDIEKIKRGYKYLCY
;
A
#
# COMPACT_ATOMS: atom_id res chain seq x y z
N MET A 1 -2.06 5.04 -11.65
CA MET A 1 -2.88 6.27 -11.59
C MET A 1 -3.64 6.40 -10.27
N LEU A 2 -4.26 5.32 -9.76
CA LEU A 2 -4.92 5.30 -8.45
C LEU A 2 -4.02 5.86 -7.33
N ASP A 3 -2.76 5.42 -7.26
CA ASP A 3 -1.79 5.87 -6.27
C ASP A 3 -1.66 7.38 -6.15
N MET A 4 -1.57 8.06 -7.29
CA MET A 4 -1.45 9.51 -7.37
C MET A 4 -2.75 10.19 -6.95
N ALA A 5 -3.90 9.69 -7.41
CA ALA A 5 -5.21 10.22 -7.06
C ALA A 5 -5.50 10.09 -5.56
N VAL A 6 -5.24 8.93 -4.96
CA VAL A 6 -5.39 8.70 -3.51
C VAL A 6 -4.42 9.58 -2.72
N SER A 7 -3.20 9.76 -3.21
CA SER A 7 -2.23 10.64 -2.54
C SER A 7 -2.68 12.11 -2.56
N MET A 8 -3.20 12.58 -3.70
CA MET A 8 -3.79 13.93 -3.81
C MET A 8 -4.99 14.09 -2.89
N PHE A 9 -5.87 13.09 -2.82
CA PHE A 9 -7.00 13.09 -1.90
C PHE A 9 -6.54 13.24 -0.45
N PHE A 10 -5.58 12.42 0.01
CA PHE A 10 -5.05 12.52 1.37
C PHE A 10 -4.35 13.85 1.67
N LEU A 11 -3.75 14.51 0.68
CA LEU A 11 -3.17 15.85 0.85
C LEU A 11 -4.25 16.93 0.93
N LEU A 12 -5.34 16.81 0.18
CA LEU A 12 -6.49 17.73 0.27
C LEU A 12 -7.20 17.60 1.62
N THR A 13 -7.36 16.39 2.13
CA THR A 13 -7.99 16.10 3.42
C THR A 13 -6.98 16.01 4.57
N PHE A 14 -5.81 16.66 4.45
CA PHE A 14 -4.71 16.53 5.41
C PHE A 14 -5.07 16.76 6.88
N PRO A 15 -5.94 17.74 7.26
CA PRO A 15 -6.21 18.01 8.68
C PRO A 15 -6.86 16.80 9.35
N VAL A 16 -7.73 16.10 8.63
CA VAL A 16 -8.41 14.89 9.11
C VAL A 16 -7.41 13.76 9.36
N HIS A 17 -6.48 13.55 8.42
CA HIS A 17 -5.48 12.49 8.53
C HIS A 17 -4.44 12.76 9.62
N PHE A 18 -4.19 14.03 9.95
CA PHE A 18 -3.29 14.40 11.04
C PHE A 18 -3.79 13.89 12.41
N ILE A 19 -5.11 13.85 12.60
CA ILE A 19 -5.76 13.40 13.85
C ILE A 19 -5.94 11.87 13.85
N LEU A 20 -6.33 11.29 12.71
CA LEU A 20 -6.67 9.86 12.63
C LEU A 20 -5.45 8.92 12.58
N GLN A 21 -4.30 9.38 12.08
CA GLN A 21 -3.10 8.55 11.93
C GLN A 21 -2.26 8.55 13.21
N LYS A 22 -1.81 7.36 13.64
CA LYS A 22 -0.93 7.22 14.81
C LYS A 22 0.42 7.94 14.64
N LYS A 23 0.93 8.00 13.39
CA LYS A 23 2.20 8.64 13.04
C LYS A 23 2.00 9.53 11.80
N PRO A 24 1.39 10.72 11.97
CA PRO A 24 0.95 11.55 10.84
C PRO A 24 2.13 11.99 9.95
N LEU A 25 3.27 12.34 10.53
CA LEU A 25 4.47 12.71 9.76
C LEU A 25 4.96 11.57 8.85
N HIS A 26 4.93 10.33 9.34
CA HIS A 26 5.33 9.17 8.53
C HIS A 26 4.29 8.84 7.46
N PHE A 27 3.00 8.99 7.78
CA PHE A 27 1.92 8.89 6.80
C PHE A 27 2.13 9.88 5.64
N PHE A 28 2.34 11.16 5.91
CA PHE A 28 2.56 12.15 4.85
C PHE A 28 3.87 11.90 4.10
N LYS A 29 4.95 11.46 4.77
CA LYS A 29 6.18 11.01 4.09
C LYS A 29 5.89 9.89 3.08
N ASN A 30 5.03 8.93 3.44
CA ASN A 30 4.58 7.88 2.53
C ASN A 30 3.70 8.46 1.41
N THR A 31 2.74 9.33 1.72
CA THR A 31 1.89 10.01 0.73
C THR A 31 2.72 10.74 -0.33
N PHE A 32 3.73 11.54 0.07
CA PHE A 32 4.64 12.17 -0.87
C PHE A 32 5.50 11.15 -1.63
N SER A 33 5.97 10.09 -0.97
CA SER A 33 6.73 9.03 -1.65
C SER A 33 5.92 8.31 -2.72
N VAL A 34 4.62 8.11 -2.50
CA VAL A 34 3.70 7.53 -3.47
C VAL A 34 3.37 8.53 -4.58
N LEU A 35 3.11 9.79 -4.24
CA LEU A 35 2.87 10.87 -5.20
C LEU A 35 4.04 11.04 -6.19
N PHE A 36 5.28 10.93 -5.71
CA PHE A 36 6.51 11.00 -6.51
C PHE A 36 6.97 9.64 -7.06
N LEU A 37 6.08 8.64 -7.13
CA LEU A 37 6.33 7.32 -7.74
C LEU A 37 7.51 6.53 -7.15
N LYS A 38 7.94 6.86 -5.92
CA LYS A 38 8.97 6.13 -5.18
C LYS A 38 8.40 4.90 -4.46
N LYS A 39 7.10 4.95 -4.13
CA LYS A 39 6.32 3.88 -3.50
C LYS A 39 4.98 3.72 -4.20
N THR A 40 4.26 2.66 -3.87
CA THR A 40 2.85 2.45 -4.20
C THR A 40 2.06 2.21 -2.90
N TRP A 41 0.75 2.44 -2.88
CA TRP A 41 -0.04 2.13 -1.69
C TRP A 41 -0.13 0.63 -1.44
N VAL A 42 -0.49 -0.13 -2.47
CA VAL A 42 -0.73 -1.57 -2.41
C VAL A 42 0.23 -2.27 -3.36
N GLY A 43 0.80 -3.39 -2.93
CA GLY A 43 1.63 -4.20 -3.79
C GLY A 43 1.97 -5.54 -3.17
N TYR A 44 2.99 -6.18 -3.73
CA TYR A 44 3.35 -7.54 -3.35
C TYR A 44 3.89 -7.63 -1.92
N ALA A 45 3.57 -8.73 -1.26
CA ALA A 45 4.08 -9.06 0.06
C ALA A 45 5.45 -9.76 0.01
N SER A 46 5.70 -10.54 -1.05
CA SER A 46 6.95 -11.24 -1.33
C SER A 46 7.84 -10.43 -2.29
N ILE A 47 9.16 -10.58 -2.13
CA ILE A 47 10.16 -10.04 -3.05
C ILE A 47 10.50 -11.15 -4.06
N ASN A 48 9.61 -11.41 -5.00
CA ASN A 48 9.84 -12.40 -6.06
C ASN A 48 10.08 -11.71 -7.42
N LYS A 49 11.15 -12.12 -8.12
CA LYS A 49 11.53 -11.61 -9.46
C LYS A 49 10.66 -12.16 -10.60
N GLN A 50 9.84 -13.17 -10.34
CA GLN A 50 8.94 -13.77 -11.34
C GLN A 50 7.70 -12.91 -11.62
N LEU A 51 7.36 -12.00 -10.70
CA LEU A 51 6.25 -11.08 -10.86
C LEU A 51 6.70 -9.77 -11.53
N PRO A 52 5.80 -9.07 -12.25
CA PRO A 52 6.09 -7.75 -12.80
C PRO A 52 6.64 -6.80 -11.73
N ALA A 53 7.69 -6.05 -12.04
CA ALA A 53 8.33 -5.20 -11.05
C ALA A 53 7.37 -4.10 -10.55
N LEU A 54 7.00 -4.16 -9.28
CA LEU A 54 6.23 -3.13 -8.59
C LEU A 54 7.13 -2.29 -7.68
N LYS A 55 6.77 -1.02 -7.49
CA LYS A 55 7.44 -0.15 -6.52
C LYS A 55 7.24 -0.70 -5.11
N LYS A 56 8.10 -0.28 -4.18
CA LYS A 56 7.98 -0.69 -2.79
C LYS A 56 6.59 -0.29 -2.23
N PRO A 57 5.78 -1.24 -1.78
CA PRO A 57 4.45 -0.92 -1.28
C PRO A 57 4.50 -0.39 0.15
N VAL A 58 3.52 0.45 0.51
CA VAL A 58 3.28 0.88 1.90
C VAL A 58 2.58 -0.24 2.67
N ILE A 59 1.52 -0.81 2.10
CA ILE A 59 0.82 -2.00 2.59
C ILE A 59 0.81 -3.06 1.49
N THR A 60 0.81 -4.33 1.88
CA THR A 60 0.82 -5.42 0.92
C THR A 60 -0.61 -5.90 0.62
N ILE A 61 -0.76 -6.91 -0.24
CA ILE A 61 -2.06 -7.56 -0.51
C ILE A 61 -2.78 -8.07 0.75
N THR A 62 -2.05 -8.30 1.84
CA THR A 62 -2.60 -8.71 3.14
C THR A 62 -3.14 -7.55 3.97
N THR A 63 -3.08 -6.31 3.47
CA THR A 63 -3.37 -5.04 4.17
C THR A 63 -2.36 -4.66 5.27
N LEU A 64 -1.34 -5.49 5.49
CA LEU A 64 -0.29 -5.24 6.45
C LEU A 64 0.97 -4.71 5.73
N PRO A 65 1.77 -3.86 6.39
CA PRO A 65 3.08 -3.51 5.86
C PRO A 65 3.97 -4.74 5.88
N VAL A 66 4.95 -4.81 4.96
CA VAL A 66 5.88 -5.96 4.84
C VAL A 66 6.46 -6.40 6.19
N LYS A 67 6.83 -5.45 7.05
CA LYS A 67 7.42 -5.70 8.38
C LYS A 67 6.50 -6.39 9.38
N LEU A 68 5.18 -6.29 9.20
CA LEU A 68 4.18 -6.88 10.11
C LEU A 68 3.54 -8.14 9.53
N ASN A 69 3.94 -8.55 8.32
CA ASN A 69 3.48 -9.81 7.75
C ASN A 69 4.22 -10.98 8.38
N THR A 70 3.48 -11.88 9.00
CA THR A 70 3.99 -13.11 9.62
C THR A 70 3.59 -14.37 8.85
N LEU A 71 2.94 -14.22 7.69
CA LEU A 71 2.54 -15.34 6.86
C LEU A 71 3.77 -15.98 6.20
N PRO A 72 3.75 -17.30 5.99
CA PRO A 72 4.77 -18.00 5.20
C PRO A 72 4.94 -17.40 3.80
N GLU A 73 6.17 -17.40 3.29
CA GLU A 73 6.51 -16.78 2.01
C GLU A 73 5.75 -17.41 0.83
N ASP A 74 5.53 -18.72 0.85
CA ASP A 74 4.78 -19.45 -0.18
C ASP A 74 3.30 -19.03 -0.22
N VAL A 75 2.69 -18.76 0.95
CA VAL A 75 1.33 -18.25 1.05
C VAL A 75 1.24 -16.82 0.53
N LEU A 76 2.22 -15.98 0.89
CA LEU A 76 2.31 -14.60 0.38
C LEU A 76 2.47 -14.58 -1.13
N PHE A 77 3.35 -15.42 -1.67
CA PHE A 77 3.63 -15.50 -3.09
C PHE A 77 2.38 -15.88 -3.91
N LYS A 78 1.63 -16.91 -3.49
CA LYS A 78 0.36 -17.28 -4.14
C LYS A 78 -0.65 -16.12 -4.14
N GLY A 79 -0.70 -15.36 -3.05
CA GLY A 79 -1.55 -14.17 -2.96
C GLY A 79 -1.10 -13.06 -3.92
N ASP A 80 0.21 -12.88 -4.10
CA ASP A 80 0.79 -11.93 -5.02
C ASP A 80 0.58 -12.32 -6.50
N GLU A 81 0.68 -13.62 -6.83
CA GLU A 81 0.32 -14.16 -8.15
C GLU A 81 -1.15 -13.92 -8.47
N TRP A 82 -2.04 -14.23 -7.52
CA TRP A 82 -3.46 -13.94 -7.67
C TRP A 82 -3.68 -12.45 -7.92
N TYR A 83 -3.11 -11.59 -7.08
CA TYR A 83 -3.22 -10.13 -7.23
C TYR A 83 -2.72 -9.63 -8.59
N ALA A 84 -1.60 -10.18 -9.09
CA ALA A 84 -1.07 -9.85 -10.40
C ALA A 84 -2.02 -10.26 -11.55
N SER A 85 -2.67 -11.42 -11.42
CA SER A 85 -3.57 -11.95 -12.47
C SER A 85 -4.93 -11.25 -12.53
N VAL A 86 -5.48 -10.80 -11.40
CA VAL A 86 -6.83 -10.20 -11.30
C VAL A 86 -6.80 -8.72 -10.93
N PHE A 87 -5.74 -8.02 -11.28
CA PHE A 87 -5.52 -6.63 -10.88
C PHE A 87 -6.77 -5.76 -11.14
N SER A 88 -7.23 -5.09 -10.07
CA SER A 88 -8.40 -4.21 -10.13
C SER A 88 -8.29 -3.05 -9.14
N ILE A 89 -8.69 -1.87 -9.59
CA ILE A 89 -8.75 -0.63 -8.79
C ILE A 89 -9.63 -0.82 -7.54
N ALA A 90 -10.70 -1.60 -7.65
CA ALA A 90 -11.62 -1.84 -6.53
C ALA A 90 -10.93 -2.60 -5.39
N ILE A 91 -10.08 -3.58 -5.73
CA ILE A 91 -9.31 -4.34 -4.76
C ILE A 91 -8.35 -3.39 -4.03
N ASP A 92 -7.62 -2.56 -4.76
CA ASP A 92 -6.67 -1.62 -4.14
C ASP A 92 -7.37 -0.63 -3.20
N ILE A 93 -8.50 -0.05 -3.62
CA ILE A 93 -9.27 0.86 -2.77
C ILE A 93 -9.73 0.15 -1.49
N GLU A 94 -10.21 -1.09 -1.60
CA GLU A 94 -10.61 -1.89 -0.45
C GLU A 94 -9.43 -2.14 0.50
N LYS A 95 -8.26 -2.50 -0.04
CA LYS A 95 -7.05 -2.74 0.74
C LYS A 95 -6.56 -1.47 1.43
N ILE A 96 -6.58 -0.32 0.76
CA ILE A 96 -6.23 0.99 1.34
C ILE A 96 -7.20 1.34 2.46
N LYS A 97 -8.51 1.15 2.26
CA LYS A 97 -9.53 1.42 3.29
C LYS A 97 -9.34 0.55 4.52
N ARG A 98 -9.17 -0.76 4.34
CA ARG A 98 -8.95 -1.72 5.44
C ARG A 98 -7.59 -1.49 6.14
N GLY A 99 -6.56 -1.18 5.36
CA GLY A 99 -5.20 -0.93 5.81
C GLY A 99 -4.90 0.51 6.21
N TYR A 100 -5.92 1.38 6.29
CA TYR A 100 -5.72 2.83 6.47
C TYR A 100 -4.83 3.17 7.68
N LYS A 101 -5.02 2.48 8.81
CA LYS A 101 -4.20 2.66 10.03
C LYS A 101 -2.71 2.28 9.85
N TYR A 102 -2.39 1.47 8.85
CA TYR A 102 -1.05 0.99 8.55
C TYR A 102 -0.32 1.78 7.47
N LEU A 103 -0.98 2.78 6.88
CA LEU A 103 -0.37 3.64 5.86
C LEU A 103 0.77 4.52 6.44
N CYS A 104 0.93 4.54 7.76
CA CYS A 104 1.98 5.24 8.48
C CYS A 104 3.25 4.42 8.79
N TYR A 105 3.45 3.25 8.15
CA TYR A 105 4.60 2.34 8.38
C TYR A 105 5.68 2.40 7.30
#